data_AF-A0A7C5TS07-F1
#
_entry.id   AF-A0A7C5TS07-F1
#
_cell.length_a   1.000
_cell.length_b   1.000
_cell.length_c   1.000
_cell.angle_alpha   90.00
_cell.angle_beta   90.00
_cell.angle_gamma   90.00
#
_symmetry.space_group_name_H-M   'P 1'
#
loop_
_entity.id
_entity.type
_entity.pdbx_description
1 polymer ?
#
loop_
_entity_poly.entity_id
_entity_poly.type
_entity_poly.pdbx_seq_one_letter_code
_entity_poly.pdbx_strand_id
1 'polypeptide(L)'
;MRPPDGPPHGGHPTDDPSGVHVARVIDRSVEQLWATIERLERLQPRNVEEFRVSIFGASRLDATDPLYAEVRELAHRLAEAGCQIVTGGGSGVMQAANEGASGGVLTEPAREGGLPVRLVAGEGGRPFVQE
;
A
#
# COMPACT_ATOMS: atom_id res chain seq x y z
N MET A 1 -69.44 1.09 -56.32
CA MET A 1 -69.62 1.48 -54.90
C MET A 1 -68.29 1.27 -54.21
N ARG A 2 -67.57 2.35 -53.85
CA ARG A 2 -66.28 2.30 -53.11
C ARG A 2 -66.56 2.19 -51.60
N PRO A 3 -65.76 1.44 -50.81
CA PRO A 3 -65.87 1.46 -49.35
C PRO A 3 -65.33 2.80 -48.77
N PRO A 4 -65.79 3.21 -47.57
CA PRO A 4 -65.43 4.49 -46.98
C PRO A 4 -64.01 4.50 -46.38
N ASP A 5 -63.37 5.67 -46.44
CA ASP A 5 -62.05 5.95 -45.87
C ASP A 5 -62.03 5.72 -44.34
N GLY A 6 -60.99 5.03 -43.86
CA GLY A 6 -60.77 4.77 -42.42
C GLY A 6 -60.24 6.01 -41.67
N PRO A 7 -60.45 6.08 -40.34
CA PRO A 7 -60.06 7.24 -39.53
C PRO A 7 -58.52 7.36 -39.37
N PRO A 8 -58.00 8.58 -39.13
CA PRO A 8 -56.58 8.89 -39.21
C PRO A 8 -55.75 8.24 -38.09
N HIS A 9 -54.56 7.78 -38.43
CA HIS A 9 -53.54 7.32 -37.48
C HIS A 9 -53.14 8.46 -36.54
N GLY A 10 -53.58 8.39 -35.28
CA GLY A 10 -53.26 9.34 -34.23
C GLY A 10 -52.01 8.96 -33.45
N GLY A 11 -51.04 9.89 -33.40
CA GLY A 11 -50.14 10.12 -32.27
C GLY A 11 -48.91 9.22 -32.15
N HIS A 12 -47.77 9.70 -32.66
CA HIS A 12 -46.44 9.29 -32.19
C HIS A 12 -46.27 9.64 -30.69
N PRO A 13 -45.48 8.84 -29.93
CA PRO A 13 -45.27 9.05 -28.51
C PRO A 13 -44.64 10.41 -28.24
N THR A 14 -45.09 11.02 -27.15
CA THR A 14 -44.65 12.29 -26.60
C THR A 14 -43.13 12.34 -26.47
N ASP A 15 -42.47 13.12 -27.32
CA ASP A 15 -41.15 13.69 -27.04
C ASP A 15 -41.33 14.61 -25.82
N ASP A 16 -41.09 14.07 -24.62
CA ASP A 16 -40.93 14.87 -23.40
C ASP A 16 -39.46 15.34 -23.34
N PRO A 17 -39.18 16.61 -23.70
CA PRO A 17 -37.82 17.14 -23.72
C PRO A 17 -37.22 17.25 -22.30
N SER A 18 -38.04 17.14 -21.25
CA SER A 18 -37.58 17.24 -19.86
C SER A 18 -36.88 15.96 -19.39
N GLY A 19 -37.40 14.78 -19.76
CA GLY A 19 -36.78 13.48 -19.44
C GLY A 19 -35.41 13.28 -20.12
N VAL A 20 -35.29 13.72 -21.38
CA VAL A 20 -34.02 13.71 -22.13
C VAL A 20 -33.00 14.65 -21.48
N HIS A 21 -33.46 15.77 -20.91
CA HIS A 21 -32.59 16.70 -20.21
C HIS A 21 -32.08 16.15 -18.87
N VAL A 22 -32.93 15.47 -18.10
CA VAL A 22 -32.53 14.83 -16.83
C VAL A 22 -31.51 13.73 -17.07
N ALA A 23 -31.76 12.83 -18.03
CA ALA A 23 -30.82 11.77 -18.38
C ALA A 23 -29.45 12.34 -18.79
N ARG A 24 -29.45 13.40 -19.61
CA ARG A 24 -28.22 14.08 -20.05
C ARG A 24 -27.45 14.74 -18.90
N VAL A 25 -28.15 15.26 -17.89
CA VAL A 25 -27.51 15.85 -16.70
C VAL A 25 -26.88 14.76 -15.84
N ILE A 26 -27.56 13.62 -15.67
CA ILE A 26 -27.04 12.47 -14.92
C ILE A 26 -25.80 11.91 -15.62
N ASP A 27 -25.86 11.64 -16.93
CA ASP A 27 -24.75 11.09 -17.70
C ASP A 27 -23.50 11.98 -17.59
N ARG A 28 -23.67 13.29 -17.76
CA ARG A 28 -22.56 14.25 -17.64
C ARG A 28 -22.00 14.29 -16.22
N SER A 29 -22.85 14.14 -15.20
CA SER A 29 -22.42 14.12 -13.80
C SER A 29 -21.65 12.85 -13.47
N VAL A 30 -22.07 11.70 -14.01
CA VAL A 30 -21.37 10.42 -13.86
C VAL A 30 -20.02 10.46 -14.56
N GLU A 31 -19.94 11.00 -15.78
CA GLU A 31 -18.68 11.20 -16.51
C GLU A 31 -17.73 12.12 -15.75
N GLN A 32 -18.23 13.23 -15.20
CA GLN A 32 -17.43 14.14 -14.38
C GLN A 32 -16.93 13.50 -13.09
N LEU A 33 -17.79 12.73 -12.41
CA LEU A 33 -17.41 12.02 -11.19
C LEU A 33 -16.33 10.98 -11.51
N TRP A 34 -16.51 10.20 -12.57
CA TRP A 34 -15.54 9.22 -13.02
C TRP A 34 -14.19 9.85 -13.35
N ALA A 35 -14.18 10.93 -14.13
CA ALA A 35 -12.95 11.66 -14.47
C ALA A 35 -12.28 12.32 -13.24
N THR A 36 -13.06 12.63 -12.21
CA THR A 36 -12.54 13.13 -10.93
C THR A 36 -11.91 12.02 -10.12
N ILE A 37 -12.56 10.85 -10.04
CA ILE A 37 -12.01 9.65 -9.39
C ILE A 37 -10.67 9.28 -10.02
N GLU A 38 -10.58 9.19 -11.35
CA GLU A 38 -9.31 8.87 -12.03
C GLU A 38 -8.20 9.91 -11.78
N ARG A 39 -8.55 11.18 -11.60
CA ARG A 39 -7.59 12.22 -11.23
C ARG A 39 -7.11 12.06 -9.79
N LEU A 40 -8.02 11.72 -8.88
CA LEU A 40 -7.69 11.47 -7.47
C LEU A 40 -6.88 10.18 -7.31
N GLU A 41 -7.15 9.14 -8.09
CA GLU A 41 -6.35 7.92 -8.12
C GLU A 41 -4.91 8.19 -8.58
N ARG A 42 -4.71 9.08 -9.56
CA ARG A 42 -3.37 9.54 -9.97
C ARG A 42 -2.66 10.36 -8.89
N LEU A 43 -3.43 10.99 -8.00
CA LEU A 43 -2.93 11.71 -6.83
C LEU A 43 -2.75 10.80 -5.61
N GLN A 44 -3.06 9.49 -5.70
CA GLN A 44 -2.63 8.56 -4.66
C GLN A 44 -1.12 8.71 -4.57
N PRO A 45 -0.62 9.24 -3.44
CA PRO A 45 0.80 9.36 -3.28
C PRO A 45 1.32 7.93 -3.38
N ARG A 46 2.14 7.62 -4.39
CA ARG A 46 3.10 6.52 -4.28
C ARG A 46 4.17 6.93 -3.27
N ASN A 47 3.72 7.33 -2.08
CA ASN A 47 4.57 7.58 -0.95
C ASN A 47 4.86 6.19 -0.39
N VAL A 48 5.72 5.46 -1.09
CA VAL A 48 6.61 4.54 -0.41
C VAL A 48 7.62 5.44 0.31
N GLU A 49 7.15 6.24 1.27
CA GLU A 49 8.01 7.10 2.08
C GLU A 49 8.96 6.25 2.94
N GLU A 50 8.67 4.96 3.10
CA GLU A 50 9.49 4.01 3.83
C GLU A 50 9.61 2.70 3.04
N PHE A 51 10.74 2.51 2.37
CA PHE A 51 11.04 1.25 1.71
C PHE A 51 11.45 0.21 2.76
N ARG A 52 10.68 -0.86 2.91
CA ARG A 52 10.90 -1.90 3.92
C ARG A 52 11.50 -3.15 3.29
N VAL A 53 12.50 -3.74 3.96
CA VAL A 53 13.15 -4.98 3.55
C VAL A 53 12.97 -6.02 4.65
N SER A 54 12.32 -7.13 4.31
CA SER A 54 12.19 -8.28 5.20
C SER A 54 13.36 -9.25 5.02
N ILE A 55 14.08 -9.55 6.10
CA ILE A 55 15.22 -10.48 6.08
C ILE A 55 14.86 -11.76 6.84
N PHE A 56 15.02 -12.90 6.17
CA PHE A 56 14.75 -14.23 6.70
C PHE A 56 15.97 -15.13 6.54
N GLY A 57 16.10 -16.13 7.41
CA GLY A 57 17.15 -17.12 7.30
C GLY A 57 17.23 -18.03 8.52
N ALA A 58 18.36 -18.73 8.66
CA ALA A 58 18.58 -19.69 9.72
C ALA A 58 18.52 -19.04 11.11
N SER A 59 17.72 -19.63 12.00
CA SER A 59 17.59 -19.20 13.40
C SER A 59 18.74 -19.67 14.29
N ARG A 60 19.57 -20.61 13.81
CA ARG A 60 20.68 -21.22 14.56
C ARG A 60 22.05 -20.87 13.96
N LEU A 61 22.13 -19.76 13.25
CA LEU A 61 23.39 -19.24 12.75
C LEU A 61 24.21 -18.71 13.93
N ASP A 62 25.46 -19.15 14.05
CA ASP A 62 26.37 -18.69 15.10
C ASP A 62 26.94 -17.31 14.75
N ALA A 63 27.23 -16.49 15.76
CA ALA A 63 27.80 -15.15 15.57
C ALA A 63 29.24 -15.18 15.00
N THR A 64 29.94 -16.29 15.14
CA THR A 64 31.27 -16.51 14.56
C THR A 64 31.23 -16.97 13.10
N ASP A 65 30.05 -17.34 12.59
CA ASP A 65 29.89 -17.73 11.20
C ASP A 65 30.10 -16.51 10.29
N PRO A 66 30.89 -16.62 9.21
CA PRO A 66 31.08 -15.54 8.24
C PRO A 66 29.76 -14.96 7.71
N LEU A 67 28.74 -15.80 7.54
CA LEU A 67 27.42 -15.37 7.07
C LEU A 67 26.75 -14.39 8.04
N TYR A 68 27.02 -14.50 9.34
CA TYR A 68 26.47 -13.57 10.34
C TYR A 68 26.99 -12.15 10.08
N ALA A 69 28.29 -12.01 9.84
CA ALA A 69 28.92 -10.74 9.53
C ALA A 69 28.40 -10.16 8.20
N GLU A 70 28.22 -11.00 7.18
CA GLU A 70 27.68 -10.59 5.88
C GLU A 70 26.23 -10.07 5.99
N VAL A 71 25.37 -10.76 6.74
CA VAL A 71 23.99 -10.33 6.97
C VAL A 71 23.94 -9.01 7.74
N ARG A 72 24.81 -8.86 8.75
CA ARG A 72 24.92 -7.62 9.53
C ARG A 72 25.34 -6.45 8.65
N GLU A 73 26.35 -6.63 7.81
CA GLU A 73 26.82 -5.59 6.88
C GLU A 73 25.76 -5.23 5.83
N LEU A 74 25.06 -6.23 5.28
CA LEU A 74 23.95 -6.01 4.36
C LEU A 74 22.86 -5.13 5.01
N ALA A 75 22.44 -5.48 6.22
CA ALA A 75 21.39 -4.73 6.93
C ALA A 75 21.84 -3.31 7.29
N HIS A 76 23.12 -3.12 7.63
CA HIS A 76 23.70 -1.80 7.86
C HIS A 76 23.61 -0.91 6.62
N ARG A 77 24.07 -1.41 5.47
CA ARG A 77 24.05 -0.66 4.20
C ARG A 77 22.63 -0.34 3.71
N LEU A 78 21.69 -1.26 3.94
CA LEU A 78 20.27 -1.02 3.65
C LEU A 78 19.71 0.09 4.56
N ALA A 79 20.03 0.07 5.85
CA ALA A 79 19.62 1.11 6.78
C ALA A 79 20.22 2.48 6.42
N GLU A 80 21.51 2.55 6.06
CA GLU A 80 22.13 3.79 5.54
C GLU A 80 21.46 4.30 4.26
N ALA A 81 20.92 3.41 3.43
CA ALA A 81 20.14 3.78 2.24
C ALA A 81 18.69 4.20 2.54
N GLY A 82 18.32 4.33 3.82
CA GLY A 82 16.97 4.72 4.25
C GLY A 82 15.95 3.58 4.22
N CYS A 83 16.40 2.32 4.10
CA CYS A 83 15.49 1.17 4.17
C CYS A 83 15.21 0.79 5.62
N GLN A 84 13.96 0.46 5.90
CA GLN A 84 13.56 -0.12 7.19
C GLN A 84 13.70 -1.64 7.16
N ILE A 85 14.48 -2.19 8.08
CA ILE A 85 14.68 -3.64 8.20
C ILE A 85 13.58 -4.26 9.07
N VAL A 86 12.96 -5.31 8.55
CA VAL A 86 11.93 -6.10 9.23
C VAL A 86 12.42 -7.54 9.38
N THR A 87 12.36 -8.06 10.60
CA THR A 87 12.66 -9.46 10.91
C THR A 87 11.61 -10.00 11.87
N GLY A 88 11.57 -11.32 12.08
CA GLY A 88 10.76 -11.92 13.15
C GLY A 88 11.41 -11.92 14.54
N GLY A 89 12.55 -11.24 14.74
CA GLY A 89 13.19 -11.05 16.05
C GLY A 89 13.90 -12.25 16.69
N GLY A 90 14.12 -13.35 15.98
CA GLY A 90 14.83 -14.53 16.49
C GLY A 90 16.36 -14.42 16.46
N SER A 91 17.05 -15.48 16.91
CA SER A 91 18.51 -15.62 16.84
C SER A 91 19.03 -15.85 15.41
N GLY A 92 20.36 -15.86 15.24
CA GLY A 92 21.00 -16.15 13.97
C GLY A 92 20.85 -15.01 12.94
N VAL A 93 20.37 -15.32 11.73
CA VAL A 93 20.26 -14.33 10.64
C VAL A 93 19.42 -13.12 11.03
N MET A 94 18.34 -13.33 11.78
CA MET A 94 17.42 -12.27 12.18
C MET A 94 18.07 -11.34 13.21
N GLN A 95 18.90 -11.90 14.09
CA GLN A 95 19.70 -11.13 15.05
C GLN A 95 20.77 -10.29 14.34
N ALA A 96 21.53 -10.90 13.42
CA ALA A 96 22.54 -10.20 12.62
C ALA A 96 21.93 -9.01 11.86
N ALA A 97 20.76 -9.20 11.26
CA ALA A 97 20.05 -8.16 10.53
C ALA A 97 19.61 -7.00 11.45
N ASN A 98 19.07 -7.30 12.63
CA ASN A 98 18.66 -6.27 13.59
C ASN A 98 19.87 -5.49 14.14
N GLU A 99 20.99 -6.16 14.42
CA GLU A 99 22.23 -5.53 14.85
C GLU A 99 22.82 -4.61 13.78
N GLY A 100 22.78 -5.03 12.50
CA GLY A 100 23.23 -4.21 11.37
C GLY A 100 22.38 -2.97 11.16
N ALA A 101 21.05 -3.13 11.24
CA ALA A 101 20.10 -2.05 11.06
C ALA A 101 20.19 -0.97 12.16
N SER A 102 20.53 -1.36 13.39
CA SER A 102 20.61 -0.45 14.55
C SER A 102 21.78 0.55 14.45
N GLY A 103 22.80 0.26 13.63
CA GLY A 103 23.92 1.17 13.38
C GLY A 103 23.67 2.17 12.25
N GLY A 104 22.59 2.03 11.48
CA GLY A 104 22.23 2.97 10.42
C GLY A 104 21.46 4.17 10.99
N VAL A 105 21.69 5.36 10.43
CA VAL A 105 20.91 6.55 10.77
C VAL A 105 19.47 6.32 10.31
N LEU A 106 18.58 5.99 11.23
CA LEU A 106 17.15 6.06 10.98
C LEU A 106 16.81 7.56 10.82
N THR A 107 16.68 8.01 9.59
CA THR A 107 16.18 9.35 9.28
C THR A 107 14.77 9.46 9.84
N GLU A 108 14.64 10.23 10.91
CA GLU A 108 13.45 10.52 11.70
C GLU A 108 12.96 9.41 12.66
N PRO A 109 12.66 9.75 13.93
CA PRO A 109 11.93 8.84 14.80
C PRO A 109 10.53 8.60 14.22
N ALA A 110 10.12 7.34 14.14
CA ALA A 110 8.80 6.94 13.68
C ALA A 110 7.73 7.77 14.41
N ARG A 111 6.96 8.56 13.64
CA ARG A 111 5.80 9.31 14.14
C ARG A 111 4.87 8.36 14.89
N GLU A 112 4.19 8.86 15.92
CA GLU A 112 3.18 8.14 16.70
C GLU A 112 2.29 7.25 15.81
N GLY A 113 2.54 5.93 15.83
CA GLY A 113 1.80 4.94 15.03
C GLY A 113 2.56 4.27 13.88
N GLY A 114 3.74 4.78 13.48
CA GLY A 114 4.67 4.03 12.64
C GLY A 114 5.39 3.00 13.49
N LEU A 115 5.46 1.73 13.07
CA LEU A 115 6.19 0.71 13.81
C LEU A 115 7.70 1.03 13.75
N PRO A 116 8.34 1.54 14.83
CA PRO A 116 9.78 1.38 14.94
C PRO A 116 10.01 -0.11 15.11
N VAL A 117 10.95 -0.72 14.37
CA VAL A 117 11.43 -2.11 14.53
C VAL A 117 10.85 -2.78 15.78
N ARG A 118 9.67 -3.40 15.64
CA ARG A 118 8.99 -4.03 16.78
C ARG A 118 9.25 -5.52 16.67
N LEU A 119 10.18 -5.98 17.49
CA LEU A 119 10.34 -7.38 17.84
C LEU A 119 8.99 -7.90 18.32
N VAL A 120 8.36 -8.76 17.52
CA VAL A 120 7.32 -9.65 18.04
C VAL A 120 8.08 -10.72 18.83
N ALA A 121 7.96 -10.66 20.16
CA ALA A 121 8.51 -11.67 21.05
C ALA A 121 7.90 -13.04 20.70
N GLY A 122 8.65 -13.85 19.96
CA GLY A 122 8.41 -15.26 19.76
C GLY A 122 9.04 -16.05 20.90
N GLU A 123 8.29 -16.99 21.46
CA GLU A 123 8.51 -17.71 22.71
C GLU A 123 9.97 -18.11 23.01
N GLY A 124 10.49 -17.60 24.14
CA GLY A 124 11.65 -18.17 24.83
C GLY A 124 13.01 -17.51 24.58
N GLY A 125 13.19 -16.23 24.90
CA GLY A 125 14.52 -15.61 24.92
C GLY A 125 14.49 -14.18 25.45
N ARG A 126 15.39 -13.85 26.36
CA ARG A 126 15.41 -12.61 27.15
C ARG A 126 15.49 -11.35 26.26
N PRO A 127 14.84 -10.23 26.63
CA PRO A 127 14.96 -8.97 25.90
C PRO A 127 16.37 -8.40 26.07
N PHE A 128 17.00 -8.00 24.96
CA PHE A 128 18.24 -7.22 24.97
C PHE A 128 17.86 -5.74 25.09
N VAL A 129 17.62 -5.30 26.33
CA VAL A 129 17.54 -3.89 26.73
C VAL A 129 18.38 -3.76 28.00
N GLN A 130 19.43 -2.93 27.97
CA GLN A 130 20.06 -2.38 29.17
C GLN A 130 19.92 -0.86 29.11
N GLU A 131 19.44 -0.35 30.25
CA GLU A 131 19.12 1.02 30.71
C GLU A 131 19.18 2.21 29.73
#